data_AF-A0A2D4F367-F1
#
_entry.id   AF-A0A2D4F367-F1
#
_cell.length_a   1.000
_cell.length_b   1.000
_cell.length_c   1.000
_cell.angle_alpha   90.00
_cell.angle_beta   90.00
_cell.angle_gamma   90.00
#
_symmetry.space_group_name_H-M   'P 1'
#
loop_
_entity.id
_entity.type
_entity.pdbx_description
1 polymer ?
#
loop_
_entity_poly.entity_id
_entity_poly.type
_entity_poly.pdbx_seq_one_letter_code
_entity_poly.pdbx_strand_id
1 'polypeptide(L)'
;VYIDETRRLLDTEDELSDIQSDSVPLEVRDWLASTFTRKMGMTKRRPEEKPKFRSIVHAVQAGIFVERMYRRTSSLVGLAYPDEVIATFKAVDKWSFDVFSLNKASGGHSLKFMMHELFTRYDLLSRFKIPVPSLISFGEALEIGYSKYKNPYHNLIHAADV
;
A
#
# COMPACT_ATOMS: atom_id res chain seq x y z
N VAL A 1 -9.38 36.64 23.55
CA VAL A 1 -8.07 36.05 23.19
C VAL A 1 -8.28 34.55 23.12
N TYR A 2 -8.50 34.01 21.93
CA TYR A 2 -8.71 32.58 21.71
C TYR A 2 -7.34 31.91 21.84
N ILE A 3 -7.15 31.10 22.89
CA ILE A 3 -5.91 30.36 23.10
C ILE A 3 -6.02 29.08 22.26
N ASP A 4 -5.10 28.95 21.31
CA ASP A 4 -4.94 27.81 20.43
C ASP A 4 -4.46 26.59 21.23
N GLU A 5 -5.38 25.68 21.58
CA GLU A 5 -5.12 24.44 22.32
C GLU A 5 -4.32 23.39 21.52
N THR A 6 -3.98 23.64 20.25
CA THR A 6 -3.21 22.67 19.46
C THR A 6 -1.70 22.68 19.73
N ARG A 7 -1.20 23.62 20.55
CA ARG A 7 0.23 23.71 20.90
C ARG A 7 0.68 22.86 22.10
N ARG A 8 -0.23 22.16 22.77
CA ARG A 8 0.06 21.34 23.96
C ARG A 8 0.21 19.83 23.69
N LEU A 9 0.30 19.42 22.43
CA LEU A 9 0.20 18.02 22.02
C LEU A 9 1.53 17.32 21.68
N LEU A 10 2.67 17.78 22.21
CA LEU A 10 3.92 17.01 22.14
C LEU A 10 4.83 17.40 23.31
N ASP A 11 4.40 17.16 24.55
CA ASP A 11 5.34 17.05 25.67
C ASP A 11 5.75 15.57 25.79
N THR A 12 6.46 15.09 24.77
CA THR A 12 6.91 13.69 24.68
C THR A 12 8.11 13.38 25.58
N GLU A 13 8.58 14.35 26.35
CA GLU A 13 9.70 14.14 27.28
C GLU A 13 9.27 13.54 28.62
N ASP A 14 8.00 13.70 29.02
CA ASP A 14 7.55 13.32 30.36
C ASP A 14 7.19 11.82 30.47
N GLU A 15 6.63 11.20 29.43
CA GLU A 15 6.23 9.78 29.45
C GLU A 15 7.40 8.77 29.30
N LEU A 16 8.62 9.24 29.01
CA LEU A 16 9.81 8.39 28.91
C LEU A 16 10.73 8.47 30.13
N SER A 17 10.44 9.39 31.06
CA SER A 17 11.27 9.63 32.26
C SER A 17 11.20 8.50 33.30
N ASP A 18 10.13 7.70 33.26
CA ASP A 18 9.90 6.56 34.17
C ASP A 18 10.51 5.23 33.69
N ILE A 19 11.09 5.18 32.47
CA ILE A 19 11.77 3.97 31.98
C ILE A 19 13.17 3.94 32.59
N GLN A 20 13.42 2.99 33.50
CA GLN A 20 14.77 2.72 34.00
C GLN A 20 15.74 2.51 32.83
N SER A 21 16.60 3.51 32.57
CA SER A 21 17.54 3.54 31.43
C SER A 21 18.51 2.35 31.39
N ASP A 22 18.62 1.59 32.47
CA ASP A 22 19.57 0.48 32.61
C ASP A 22 19.05 -0.84 32.00
N SER A 23 17.77 -0.92 31.62
CA SER A 23 17.16 -2.16 31.13
C SER A 23 17.24 -2.37 29.61
N VAL A 24 17.67 -1.36 28.84
CA VAL A 24 17.71 -1.40 27.37
C VAL A 24 19.14 -1.20 26.88
N PRO A 25 19.71 -2.14 26.10
CA PRO A 25 21.05 -1.98 25.54
C PRO A 25 21.18 -0.69 24.72
N LEU A 26 22.36 -0.05 24.81
CA LEU A 26 22.66 1.20 24.10
C LEU A 26 22.39 1.09 22.59
N GLU A 27 22.75 -0.04 21.97
CA GLU A 27 22.51 -0.30 20.55
C GLU A 27 21.03 -0.24 20.19
N VAL A 28 20.15 -0.80 21.02
CA VAL A 28 18.70 -0.78 20.81
C VAL A 28 18.17 0.65 20.94
N ARG A 29 18.65 1.40 21.94
CA ARG A 29 18.25 2.79 22.15
C ARG A 29 18.69 3.69 20.98
N ASP A 30 19.93 3.54 20.52
CA ASP A 30 20.48 4.30 19.39
C ASP A 30 19.77 3.94 18.08
N TRP A 31 19.44 2.66 17.89
CA TRP A 31 18.64 2.21 16.76
C TRP A 31 17.21 2.80 16.79
N LEU A 32 16.54 2.77 17.95
CA LEU A 32 15.21 3.35 18.12
C LEU A 32 15.21 4.85 17.84
N ALA A 33 16.17 5.59 18.40
CA ALA A 33 16.31 7.02 18.18
C ALA A 33 16.57 7.32 16.69
N SER A 34 17.54 6.65 16.06
CA SER A 34 17.87 6.89 14.66
C SER A 34 16.73 6.52 13.68
N THR A 35 15.92 5.52 14.01
CA THR A 35 14.81 5.04 13.17
C THR A 35 13.54 5.88 13.35
N PHE A 36 13.16 6.21 14.59
CA PHE A 36 11.84 6.77 14.90
C PHE A 36 11.84 8.24 15.35
N THR A 37 12.97 8.83 15.79
CA THR A 37 12.98 10.20 16.34
C THR A 37 13.59 11.25 15.41
N ARG A 38 14.08 10.86 14.22
CA ARG A 38 14.57 11.83 13.24
C ARG A 38 13.42 12.77 12.86
N LYS A 39 13.47 14.03 13.33
CA LYS A 39 12.59 15.12 12.89
C LYS A 39 12.54 15.05 11.37
N MET A 40 11.38 14.68 10.86
CA MET A 40 11.07 14.61 9.44
C MET A 40 11.36 16.01 8.89
N GLY A 41 12.57 16.20 8.36
CA GLY A 41 12.95 17.45 7.73
C GLY A 41 11.91 17.68 6.66
N MET A 42 11.07 18.70 6.86
CA MET A 42 10.05 19.12 5.93
C MET A 42 10.72 19.16 4.56
N THR A 43 10.44 18.18 3.72
CA THR A 43 10.77 18.28 2.31
C THR A 43 10.04 19.53 1.85
N LYS A 44 10.78 20.60 1.59
CA LYS A 44 10.24 21.85 1.04
C LYS A 44 9.34 21.43 -0.13
N ARG A 45 8.03 21.53 0.04
CA ARG A 45 7.08 21.38 -1.06
C ARG A 45 7.54 22.35 -2.12
N ARG A 46 7.94 21.84 -3.28
CA ARG A 46 8.16 22.68 -4.46
C ARG A 46 6.83 23.38 -4.75
N PRO A 47 6.82 24.68 -5.05
CA PRO A 47 5.57 25.35 -5.42
C PRO A 47 4.95 24.62 -6.61
N GLU A 48 3.68 24.26 -6.49
CA GLU A 48 2.93 23.60 -7.55
C GLU A 48 2.90 24.49 -8.80
N GLU A 49 3.61 24.09 -9.86
CA GLU A 49 3.45 24.73 -11.16
C GLU A 49 2.08 24.36 -11.72
N LYS A 50 1.25 25.37 -12.03
CA LYS A 50 -0.04 25.18 -12.70
C LYS A 50 0.16 24.33 -13.97
N PRO A 51 -0.62 23.25 -14.18
CA PRO A 51 -0.40 22.35 -15.29
C PRO A 51 -0.57 23.07 -16.62
N LYS A 52 0.49 23.06 -17.45
CA LYS A 52 0.50 23.68 -18.78
C LYS A 52 -0.50 22.97 -19.71
N PHE A 53 -1.15 23.69 -20.62
CA PHE A 53 -2.14 23.15 -21.57
C PHE A 53 -1.67 21.89 -22.31
N ARG A 54 -0.37 21.81 -22.68
CA ARG A 54 0.23 20.60 -23.29
C ARG A 54 0.20 19.37 -22.37
N SER A 55 0.40 19.56 -21.06
CA SER A 55 0.29 18.49 -20.05
C SER A 55 -1.14 17.99 -19.93
N ILE A 56 -2.11 18.92 -19.97
CA ILE A 56 -3.55 18.59 -20.00
C ILE A 56 -3.89 17.80 -21.26
N VAL A 57 -3.41 18.22 -22.43
CA VAL A 57 -3.62 17.51 -23.69
C VAL A 57 -3.03 16.10 -23.65
N HIS A 58 -1.80 15.93 -23.16
CA HIS A 58 -1.22 14.59 -23.02
C HIS A 58 -1.97 13.71 -22.01
N ALA A 59 -2.44 14.28 -20.90
CA ALA A 59 -3.26 13.56 -19.93
C ALA A 59 -4.63 13.14 -20.53
N VAL A 60 -5.26 14.01 -21.31
CA VAL A 60 -6.51 13.70 -22.03
C VAL A 60 -6.28 12.66 -23.11
N GLN A 61 -5.21 12.77 -23.90
CA GLN A 61 -4.85 11.79 -24.93
C GLN A 61 -4.52 10.43 -24.32
N ALA A 62 -3.77 10.40 -23.22
CA ALA A 62 -3.51 9.19 -22.45
C ALA A 62 -4.83 8.61 -21.91
N GLY A 63 -5.70 9.45 -21.34
CA GLY A 63 -7.02 9.04 -20.86
C GLY A 63 -7.89 8.41 -21.95
N ILE A 64 -7.96 9.02 -23.14
CA ILE A 64 -8.72 8.50 -24.29
C ILE A 64 -8.09 7.22 -24.84
N PHE A 65 -6.75 7.13 -24.91
CA PHE A 65 -6.05 5.94 -25.39
C PHE A 65 -6.28 4.75 -24.44
N VAL A 66 -6.17 5.01 -23.13
CA VAL A 66 -6.48 4.08 -22.05
C VAL A 66 -7.95 3.64 -22.14
N GLU A 67 -8.90 4.56 -22.29
CA GLU A 67 -10.33 4.26 -22.47
C GLU A 67 -10.59 3.39 -23.72
N ARG A 68 -9.93 3.71 -24.85
CA ARG A 68 -10.06 2.98 -26.12
C ARG A 68 -9.45 1.58 -26.05
N MET A 69 -8.36 1.39 -25.32
CA MET A 69 -7.81 0.06 -25.03
C MET A 69 -8.79 -0.76 -24.19
N TYR A 70 -9.37 -0.16 -23.15
CA TYR A 70 -10.31 -0.85 -22.25
C TYR A 70 -11.64 -1.22 -22.90
N ARG A 71 -12.17 -0.42 -23.83
CA ARG A 71 -13.37 -0.80 -24.60
C ARG A 71 -13.18 -2.05 -25.47
N ARG A 72 -11.96 -2.42 -25.85
CA ARG A 72 -11.68 -3.60 -26.69
C ARG A 72 -11.36 -4.88 -25.89
N THR A 73 -11.13 -4.78 -24.58
CA THR A 73 -10.70 -5.92 -23.74
C THR A 73 -11.73 -6.33 -22.68
N SER A 74 -13.01 -6.03 -22.89
CA SER A 74 -14.12 -6.57 -22.07
C SER A 74 -14.30 -8.08 -22.29
N SER A 75 -13.32 -8.85 -21.85
CA SER A 75 -13.47 -10.24 -21.45
C SER A 75 -14.08 -10.24 -20.06
N LEU A 76 -15.24 -10.88 -19.89
CA LEU A 76 -15.93 -11.11 -18.61
C LEU A 76 -15.19 -12.10 -17.69
N VAL A 77 -13.91 -12.38 -17.95
CA VAL A 77 -13.15 -13.35 -17.18
C VAL A 77 -12.63 -12.67 -15.92
N GLY A 78 -13.33 -12.88 -14.81
CA GLY A 78 -12.83 -12.59 -13.47
C GLY A 78 -11.57 -13.40 -13.17
N LEU A 79 -10.80 -12.97 -12.18
CA LEU A 79 -9.67 -13.75 -11.68
C LEU A 79 -10.21 -15.07 -11.11
N ALA A 80 -9.78 -16.21 -11.66
CA ALA A 80 -10.11 -17.52 -11.12
C ALA A 80 -9.22 -17.79 -9.91
N TYR A 81 -9.84 -18.13 -8.77
CA TYR A 81 -9.11 -18.41 -7.54
C TYR A 81 -8.87 -19.92 -7.43
N PRO A 82 -7.62 -20.37 -7.23
CA PRO A 82 -7.36 -21.74 -6.82
C PRO A 82 -8.05 -22.05 -5.49
N ASP A 83 -8.50 -23.30 -5.29
CA ASP A 83 -9.19 -23.71 -4.05
C ASP A 83 -8.37 -23.43 -2.79
N GLU A 84 -7.05 -23.59 -2.87
CA GLU A 84 -6.12 -23.26 -1.78
C GLU A 84 -6.14 -21.77 -1.43
N VAL A 85 -6.26 -20.89 -2.43
CA VAL A 85 -6.37 -19.42 -2.24
C VAL A 85 -7.72 -19.07 -1.65
N ILE A 86 -8.80 -19.72 -2.10
CA ILE A 86 -10.14 -19.53 -1.50
C ILE A 86 -10.11 -19.94 -0.01
N ALA A 87 -9.42 -21.03 0.32
CA ALA A 87 -9.32 -21.52 1.68
C ALA A 87 -8.62 -20.51 2.62
N THR A 88 -7.56 -19.83 2.17
CA THR A 88 -6.87 -18.83 3.00
C THR A 88 -7.76 -17.61 3.25
N PHE A 89 -8.48 -17.11 2.23
CA PHE A 89 -9.34 -15.92 2.37
C PHE A 89 -10.54 -16.07 3.31
N LYS A 90 -10.84 -17.28 3.80
CA LYS A 90 -11.81 -17.49 4.90
C LYS A 90 -11.43 -16.78 6.19
N ALA A 91 -10.15 -16.45 6.36
CA ALA A 91 -9.61 -15.78 7.55
C ALA A 91 -9.19 -14.33 7.29
N VAL A 92 -9.46 -13.75 6.11
CA VAL A 92 -8.90 -12.43 5.72
C VAL A 92 -9.34 -11.27 6.62
N ASP A 93 -10.52 -11.37 7.25
CA ASP A 93 -11.01 -10.35 8.19
C ASP A 93 -10.50 -10.56 9.62
N LYS A 94 -9.60 -11.54 9.83
CA LYS A 94 -9.01 -11.85 11.14
C LYS A 94 -7.60 -11.28 11.20
N TRP A 95 -7.26 -10.69 12.34
CA TRP A 95 -5.90 -10.21 12.62
C TRP A 95 -4.83 -11.32 12.52
N SER A 96 -5.24 -12.57 12.74
CA SER A 96 -4.37 -13.75 12.63
C SER A 96 -4.28 -14.30 11.19
N PHE A 97 -4.65 -13.52 10.17
CA PHE A 97 -4.54 -13.95 8.79
C PHE A 97 -3.09 -14.25 8.44
N ASP A 98 -2.85 -15.39 7.79
CA ASP A 98 -1.52 -15.81 7.39
C ASP A 98 -1.27 -15.46 5.91
N VAL A 99 -0.64 -14.31 5.70
CA VAL A 99 -0.24 -13.83 4.37
C VAL A 99 0.79 -14.74 3.68
N PHE A 100 1.61 -15.48 4.43
CA PHE A 100 2.58 -16.41 3.84
C PHE A 100 1.88 -17.64 3.26
N SER A 101 0.85 -18.14 3.95
CA SER A 101 -0.02 -19.19 3.42
C SER A 101 -0.73 -18.74 2.14
N LEU A 102 -1.22 -17.49 2.08
CA LEU A 102 -1.75 -16.92 0.84
C LEU A 102 -0.69 -16.88 -0.27
N ASN A 103 0.52 -16.37 0.02
CA ASN A 103 1.60 -16.29 -0.95
C ASN A 103 1.98 -17.67 -1.53
N LYS A 104 2.01 -18.70 -0.68
CA LYS A 104 2.25 -20.07 -1.12
C LYS A 104 1.11 -20.59 -2.01
N ALA A 105 -0.14 -20.48 -1.56
CA ALA A 105 -1.32 -20.97 -2.28
C ALA A 105 -1.53 -20.28 -3.63
N SER A 106 -1.13 -19.00 -3.72
CA SER A 106 -1.22 -18.19 -4.95
C SER A 106 -0.04 -18.36 -5.90
N GLY A 107 0.96 -19.18 -5.55
CA GLY A 107 2.16 -19.36 -6.38
C GLY A 107 3.07 -18.14 -6.44
N GLY A 108 3.14 -17.34 -5.37
CA GLY A 108 3.96 -16.13 -5.31
C GLY A 108 3.25 -14.83 -5.71
N HIS A 109 1.92 -14.83 -5.69
CA HIS A 109 1.08 -13.72 -6.17
C HIS A 109 0.15 -13.16 -5.08
N SER A 110 0.58 -13.14 -3.81
CA SER A 110 -0.30 -12.74 -2.69
C SER A 110 -0.86 -11.34 -2.85
N LEU A 111 -0.08 -10.40 -3.39
CA LEU A 111 -0.48 -9.00 -3.51
C LEU A 111 -1.62 -8.82 -4.52
N LYS A 112 -1.50 -9.39 -5.72
CA LYS A 112 -2.53 -9.32 -6.74
C LYS A 112 -3.84 -9.94 -6.27
N PHE A 113 -3.77 -11.10 -5.62
CA PHE A 113 -4.95 -11.78 -5.09
C PHE A 113 -5.59 -10.99 -3.95
N MET A 114 -4.80 -10.46 -3.01
CA MET A 114 -5.31 -9.62 -1.92
C MET A 114 -6.00 -8.36 -2.45
N MET A 115 -5.37 -7.68 -3.41
CA MET A 115 -5.94 -6.50 -4.07
C MET A 115 -7.29 -6.81 -4.71
N HIS A 116 -7.37 -7.88 -5.52
CA HIS A 116 -8.63 -8.28 -6.16
C HIS A 116 -9.70 -8.65 -5.13
N GLU A 117 -9.33 -9.37 -4.06
CA GLU A 117 -10.26 -9.76 -3.00
C GLU A 117 -10.88 -8.55 -2.31
N LEU A 118 -10.06 -7.62 -1.82
CA LEU A 118 -10.54 -6.45 -1.09
C LEU A 118 -11.36 -5.52 -2.01
N PHE A 119 -10.90 -5.29 -3.25
CA PHE A 119 -11.62 -4.43 -4.20
C PHE A 119 -12.98 -5.02 -4.60
N THR A 120 -13.10 -6.35 -4.64
CA THR A 120 -14.37 -7.04 -4.88
C THR A 120 -15.27 -6.99 -3.65
N ARG A 121 -14.76 -7.35 -2.47
CA ARG A 121 -15.53 -7.40 -1.22
C ARG A 121 -16.12 -6.05 -0.81
N TYR A 122 -15.36 -4.97 -1.01
CA TYR A 122 -15.79 -3.62 -0.67
C TYR A 122 -16.49 -2.89 -1.84
N ASP A 123 -16.84 -3.60 -2.91
CA ASP A 123 -17.52 -3.08 -4.10
C ASP A 123 -16.79 -1.89 -4.78
N LEU A 124 -15.47 -1.80 -4.59
CA LEU A 124 -14.66 -0.70 -5.12
C LEU A 124 -14.55 -0.77 -6.65
N LEU A 125 -14.54 -1.98 -7.21
CA LEU A 125 -14.53 -2.21 -8.65
C LEU A 125 -15.73 -1.54 -9.33
N SER A 126 -16.93 -1.83 -8.85
CA SER A 126 -18.17 -1.25 -9.36
C SER A 126 -18.23 0.25 -9.09
N ARG A 127 -17.98 0.64 -7.82
CA ARG A 127 -18.11 2.02 -7.35
C ARG A 127 -17.27 3.01 -8.16
N PHE A 128 -16.06 2.61 -8.53
CA PHE A 128 -15.11 3.43 -9.30
C PHE A 128 -15.02 3.04 -10.77
N LYS A 129 -15.84 2.09 -11.24
CA LYS A 129 -15.85 1.59 -12.62
C LYS A 129 -14.47 1.09 -13.06
N ILE A 130 -13.77 0.40 -12.17
CA ILE A 130 -12.46 -0.19 -12.44
C ILE A 130 -12.68 -1.52 -13.17
N PRO A 131 -12.20 -1.68 -14.42
CA PRO A 131 -12.28 -2.97 -15.09
C PRO A 131 -11.40 -4.00 -14.39
N VAL A 132 -11.92 -5.21 -14.16
CA VAL A 132 -11.17 -6.30 -13.52
C VAL A 132 -9.83 -6.57 -14.19
N PRO A 133 -9.73 -6.67 -15.54
CA PRO A 133 -8.43 -6.89 -16.19
C PRO A 133 -7.41 -5.80 -15.89
N SER A 134 -7.85 -4.54 -15.73
CA SER A 134 -6.98 -3.43 -15.37
C SER A 134 -6.36 -3.63 -13.99
N LEU A 135 -7.16 -4.04 -13.00
CA LEU A 135 -6.68 -4.29 -11.65
C LEU A 135 -5.69 -5.45 -11.63
N ILE A 136 -5.98 -6.53 -12.36
CA ILE A 136 -5.09 -7.71 -12.44
C ILE A 136 -3.76 -7.34 -13.08
N SER A 137 -3.76 -6.70 -14.25
CA SER A 137 -2.52 -6.27 -14.91
C SER A 137 -1.73 -5.27 -14.07
N PHE A 138 -2.41 -4.38 -13.35
CA PHE A 138 -1.76 -3.47 -12.42
C PHE A 138 -1.10 -4.22 -11.25
N GLY A 139 -1.81 -5.16 -10.63
CA GLY A 139 -1.28 -6.00 -9.55
C GLY A 139 -0.04 -6.79 -9.97
N GLU A 140 -0.05 -7.38 -11.17
CA GLU A 140 1.12 -8.10 -11.72
C GLU A 140 2.32 -7.19 -11.94
N ALA A 141 2.11 -6.00 -12.51
CA ALA A 141 3.17 -5.01 -12.68
C ALA A 141 3.73 -4.53 -11.33
N LEU A 142 2.86 -4.39 -10.32
CA LEU A 142 3.24 -3.98 -8.97
C LEU A 142 4.10 -5.07 -8.28
N GLU A 143 3.72 -6.33 -8.40
CA GLU A 143 4.49 -7.48 -7.89
C GLU A 143 5.89 -7.57 -8.52
N ILE A 144 6.00 -7.33 -9.83
CA ILE A 144 7.30 -7.24 -10.52
C ILE A 144 8.13 -6.09 -9.93
N GLY A 145 7.51 -4.94 -9.67
CA GLY A 145 8.15 -3.79 -9.05
C GLY A 145 8.72 -4.10 -7.66
N TYR A 146 7.91 -4.70 -6.79
CA TYR A 146 8.34 -5.13 -5.45
C TYR A 146 9.44 -6.21 -5.50
N SER A 147 9.43 -7.07 -6.52
CA SER A 147 10.40 -8.16 -6.67
C SER A 147 11.73 -7.73 -7.30
N LYS A 148 11.81 -6.52 -7.87
CA LYS A 148 12.95 -6.03 -8.66
C LYS A 148 14.31 -6.23 -7.99
N TYR A 149 14.40 -5.97 -6.68
CA TYR A 149 15.65 -6.01 -5.92
C TYR A 149 15.78 -7.25 -5.04
N LYS A 150 14.81 -8.17 -5.07
CA LYS A 150 14.78 -9.37 -4.22
C LYS A 150 14.97 -9.04 -2.73
N ASN A 151 14.33 -7.96 -2.27
CA ASN A 151 14.41 -7.52 -0.89
C ASN A 151 13.86 -8.63 0.03
N PRO A 152 14.57 -8.97 1.13
CA PRO A 152 14.12 -10.03 2.02
C PRO A 152 12.84 -9.67 2.80
N TYR A 153 12.59 -8.39 3.07
CA TYR A 153 11.43 -7.93 3.85
C TYR A 153 10.49 -7.01 3.04
N HIS A 154 10.98 -5.87 2.53
CA HIS A 154 10.18 -4.92 1.75
C HIS A 154 9.91 -5.45 0.32
N ASN A 155 9.03 -6.44 0.23
CA ASN A 155 8.65 -7.17 -0.98
C ASN A 155 7.12 -7.27 -1.10
N LEU A 156 6.64 -8.02 -2.09
CA LEU A 156 5.20 -8.15 -2.39
C LEU A 156 4.41 -8.79 -1.26
N ILE A 157 5.04 -9.65 -0.45
CA ILE A 157 4.38 -10.32 0.68
C ILE A 157 4.08 -9.29 1.76
N HIS A 158 5.08 -8.48 2.11
CA HIS A 158 4.89 -7.38 3.05
C HIS A 158 3.85 -6.37 2.55
N ALA A 159 3.84 -6.05 1.25
CA ALA A 159 2.83 -5.15 0.67
C ALA A 159 1.42 -5.73 0.69
N ALA A 160 1.25 -7.05 0.74
CA ALA A 160 -0.05 -7.72 0.84
C ALA A 160 -0.52 -7.86 2.29
N ASP A 161 0.42 -7.85 3.25
CA ASP A 161 0.18 -7.93 4.69
C ASP A 161 -0.31 -6.59 5.28
N VAL A 162 0.28 -5.49 4.80
CA VAL A 162 -0.06 -4.10 5.15
C VAL A 162 -1.37 -3.67 4.50
#